data_AF-A0A918KTF1-F1
#
_entry.id   AF-A0A918KTF1-F1
#
_cell.length_a   1.000
_cell.length_b   1.000
_cell.length_c   1.000
_cell.angle_alpha   90.00
_cell.angle_beta   90.00
_cell.angle_gamma   90.00
#
_symmetry.space_group_name_H-M   'P 1'
#
loop_
_entity.id
_entity.type
_entity.pdbx_description
1 polymer ?
#
loop_
_entity_poly.entity_id
_entity_poly.type
_entity_poly.pdbx_seq_one_letter_code
_entity_poly.pdbx_strand_id
1 'polypeptide(L)'
;MVRIPIMFTSTWAHELGHGLGAVFTGGRFIELTVFPNFSGVAQTATVNDFQRAMVIIVGLLGPSLLGVLMIILTRALNWYRIAIIVLAALLAMSQIWAADSFTQLTLASGTLALGLVAWKVPNQAVLYIAHIIAIGLCLNALTGFGYFFIGNAEVAGSLYRSDSGVLSDIIGGPHWFWGGLIAALSILILFAGVVLSDKWARRKDIIHPP
;
A
#
# COMPACT_ATOMS: atom_id res chain seq x y z
N MET A 1 -0.20 16.26 12.11
CA MET A 1 -0.87 15.14 12.80
C MET A 1 -1.46 14.09 11.83
N VAL A 2 -2.06 14.46 10.69
CA VAL A 2 -2.58 13.48 9.68
C VAL A 2 -1.50 12.63 8.99
N ARG A 3 -0.26 13.11 8.95
CA ARG A 3 0.85 12.44 8.26
C ARG A 3 1.19 11.06 8.83
N ILE A 4 1.08 10.88 10.15
CA ILE A 4 1.53 9.64 10.83
C ILE A 4 0.69 8.43 10.44
N PRO A 5 -0.66 8.45 10.53
CA PRO A 5 -1.48 7.32 10.09
C PRO A 5 -1.26 6.96 8.62
N ILE A 6 -1.14 7.96 7.74
CA ILE A 6 -0.94 7.73 6.30
C ILE A 6 0.43 7.13 6.02
N MET A 7 1.49 7.59 6.68
CA MET A 7 2.83 6.99 6.56
C MET A 7 2.79 5.52 7.00
N PHE A 8 2.19 5.23 8.16
CA PHE A 8 2.02 3.85 8.63
C PHE A 8 1.27 2.99 7.61
N THR A 9 0.10 3.44 7.14
CA THR A 9 -0.69 2.67 6.17
C THR A 9 0.07 2.48 4.85
N SER A 10 0.89 3.44 4.42
CA SER A 10 1.72 3.29 3.24
C SER A 10 2.83 2.26 3.46
N THR A 11 3.55 2.30 4.57
CA THR A 11 4.58 1.29 4.89
C THR A 11 3.94 -0.08 5.01
N TRP A 12 2.84 -0.21 5.76
CA TRP A 12 2.11 -1.46 5.87
C TRP A 12 1.63 -1.98 4.50
N ALA A 13 1.14 -1.11 3.61
CA ALA A 13 0.70 -1.53 2.27
C ALA A 13 1.87 -2.03 1.40
N HIS A 14 3.07 -1.48 1.59
CA HIS A 14 4.29 -1.97 0.96
C HIS A 14 4.67 -3.36 1.48
N GLU A 15 4.74 -3.55 2.80
CA GLU A 15 5.05 -4.84 3.40
C GLU A 15 4.00 -5.92 3.10
N LEU A 16 2.71 -5.56 3.16
CA LEU A 16 1.63 -6.44 2.75
C LEU A 16 1.76 -6.80 1.27
N GLY A 17 2.18 -5.87 0.42
CA GLY A 17 2.45 -6.12 -0.99
C GLY A 17 3.53 -7.20 -1.19
N HIS A 18 4.63 -7.16 -0.44
CA HIS A 18 5.63 -8.23 -0.47
C HIS A 18 5.02 -9.59 -0.09
N GLY A 19 4.29 -9.62 1.02
CA GLY A 19 3.62 -10.82 1.50
C GLY A 19 2.63 -11.42 0.48
N LEU A 20 1.77 -10.58 -0.08
CA LEU A 20 0.81 -10.99 -1.11
C LEU A 20 1.52 -11.42 -2.41
N GLY A 21 2.59 -10.75 -2.80
CA GLY A 21 3.43 -11.16 -3.94
C GLY A 21 4.01 -12.56 -3.75
N ALA A 22 4.41 -12.92 -2.53
CA ALA A 22 4.85 -14.28 -2.22
C ALA A 22 3.70 -15.27 -2.36
N VAL A 23 2.56 -14.99 -1.73
CA VAL A 23 1.39 -15.89 -1.76
C VAL A 23 0.88 -16.12 -3.18
N PHE A 24 0.75 -15.06 -3.99
CA PHE A 24 0.22 -15.16 -5.35
C PHE A 24 1.14 -15.91 -6.32
N THR A 25 2.44 -15.97 -6.02
CA THR A 25 3.41 -16.70 -6.85
C THR A 25 3.73 -18.10 -6.33
N GLY A 26 3.02 -18.56 -5.29
CA GLY A 26 3.18 -19.90 -4.71
C GLY A 26 4.28 -19.99 -3.64
N GLY A 27 4.81 -18.85 -3.17
CA GLY A 27 5.65 -18.76 -1.99
C GLY A 27 4.83 -18.67 -0.70
N ARG A 28 5.46 -18.23 0.40
CA ARG A 28 4.82 -18.06 1.71
C ARG A 28 5.08 -16.69 2.30
N PHE A 29 4.04 -16.06 2.83
CA PHE A 29 4.16 -14.92 3.72
C PHE A 29 4.29 -15.42 5.16
N ILE A 30 5.42 -15.16 5.80
CA ILE A 30 5.76 -15.70 7.12
C ILE A 30 5.34 -14.70 8.20
N GLU A 31 5.91 -13.50 8.16
CA GLU A 31 5.79 -12.50 9.21
C GLU A 31 5.74 -11.09 8.63
N LEU A 32 4.99 -10.23 9.29
CA LEU A 32 4.82 -8.82 9.03
C LEU A 32 5.17 -8.04 10.30
N THR A 33 6.14 -7.15 10.18
CA THR A 33 6.60 -6.28 11.27
C THR A 33 6.62 -4.84 10.76
N VAL A 34 5.98 -3.93 11.49
CA VAL A 34 6.08 -2.48 11.26
C VAL A 34 6.60 -1.85 12.54
N PHE A 35 7.68 -1.09 12.44
CA PHE A 35 8.37 -0.51 13.59
C PHE A 35 7.82 0.88 13.97
N PRO A 36 8.04 1.34 15.21
CA PRO A 36 7.59 2.68 15.66
C PRO A 36 8.16 3.87 14.88
N ASN A 37 9.28 3.68 14.20
CA ASN A 37 9.88 4.67 13.29
C ASN A 37 9.24 4.66 11.87
N PHE A 38 8.17 3.88 11.66
CA PHE A 38 7.45 3.70 10.40
C PHE A 38 8.22 2.99 9.28
N SER A 39 9.35 2.33 9.58
CA SER A 39 9.91 1.30 8.69
C SER A 39 9.18 -0.02 8.87
N GLY A 40 9.29 -0.94 7.92
CA GLY A 40 8.66 -2.26 7.99
C GLY A 40 9.56 -3.35 7.44
N VAL A 41 9.19 -4.60 7.73
CA VAL A 41 9.76 -5.81 7.14
C VAL A 41 8.65 -6.85 6.96
N ALA A 42 8.52 -7.35 5.75
CA ALA A 42 7.80 -8.58 5.42
C ALA A 42 8.79 -9.73 5.19
N GLN A 43 8.72 -10.75 6.04
CA GLN A 43 9.46 -11.99 5.84
C GLN A 43 8.68 -12.91 4.90
N THR A 44 9.31 -13.31 3.80
CA THR A 44 8.72 -14.20 2.80
C THR A 44 9.64 -15.37 2.48
N ALA A 45 9.06 -16.51 2.13
CA ALA A 45 9.80 -17.65 1.58
C ALA A 45 9.43 -17.84 0.11
N THR A 46 10.44 -17.85 -0.75
CA THR A 46 10.34 -18.08 -2.20
C THR A 46 11.34 -19.14 -2.62
N VAL A 47 11.03 -19.92 -3.67
CA VAL A 47 11.88 -21.02 -4.15
C VAL A 47 12.67 -20.68 -5.41
N ASN A 48 12.38 -19.56 -6.08
CA ASN A 48 13.08 -19.14 -7.29
C ASN A 48 13.11 -17.61 -7.45
N ASP A 49 13.94 -17.16 -8.38
CA ASP A 49 14.18 -15.75 -8.67
C ASP A 49 12.96 -15.00 -9.22
N PHE A 50 12.11 -15.69 -9.99
CA PHE A 50 10.86 -15.10 -10.49
C PHE A 50 9.93 -14.74 -9.33
N GLN A 51 9.71 -15.65 -8.39
CA GLN A 51 8.91 -15.39 -7.19
C GLN A 51 9.49 -14.24 -6.37
N ARG A 52 10.81 -14.22 -6.18
CA ARG A 52 11.49 -13.16 -5.43
C ARG A 52 11.37 -11.79 -6.11
N ALA A 53 11.49 -11.74 -7.42
CA ALA A 53 11.26 -10.51 -8.19
C ALA A 53 9.80 -10.04 -8.08
N MET A 54 8.83 -10.95 -8.13
CA MET A 54 7.41 -10.61 -7.97
C MET A 54 7.08 -10.11 -6.56
N VAL A 55 7.62 -10.73 -5.51
CA VAL A 55 7.52 -10.23 -4.13
C VAL A 55 7.95 -8.77 -4.06
N ILE A 56 9.11 -8.46 -4.64
CA ILE A 56 9.65 -7.11 -4.61
C ILE A 56 8.78 -6.12 -5.39
N ILE A 57 8.42 -6.46 -6.62
CA ILE A 57 7.61 -5.60 -7.48
C ILE A 57 6.25 -5.31 -6.85
N VAL A 58 5.56 -6.34 -6.32
CA VAL A 58 4.25 -6.17 -5.69
C VAL A 58 4.36 -5.35 -4.40
N GLY A 59 5.44 -5.53 -3.62
CA GLY A 59 5.70 -4.68 -2.45
C GLY A 59 5.89 -3.21 -2.82
N LEU A 60 6.79 -2.90 -3.76
CA LEU A 60 7.04 -1.52 -4.20
C LEU A 60 5.80 -0.86 -4.81
N LEU A 61 4.96 -1.61 -5.52
CA LEU A 61 3.72 -1.10 -6.10
C LEU A 61 2.54 -1.05 -5.11
N GLY A 62 2.63 -1.75 -3.97
CA GLY A 62 1.56 -1.92 -2.99
C GLY A 62 0.86 -0.61 -2.59
N PRO A 63 1.60 0.44 -2.16
CA PRO A 63 1.00 1.71 -1.78
C PRO A 63 0.25 2.40 -2.93
N SER A 64 0.81 2.37 -4.14
CA SER A 64 0.21 2.96 -5.34
C SER A 64 -1.08 2.23 -5.73
N LEU A 65 -1.07 0.89 -5.68
CA LEU A 65 -2.23 0.05 -5.97
C LEU A 65 -3.34 0.27 -4.95
N LEU A 66 -3.01 0.32 -3.65
CA LEU A 66 -3.98 0.59 -2.59
C LEU A 66 -4.58 1.99 -2.72
N GLY A 67 -3.75 3.00 -3.01
CA GLY A 67 -4.21 4.37 -3.25
C GLY A 67 -5.18 4.46 -4.42
N VAL A 68 -4.88 3.80 -5.55
CA VAL A 68 -5.77 3.76 -6.72
C VAL A 68 -7.07 3.02 -6.43
N LEU A 69 -7.00 1.88 -5.74
CA LEU A 69 -8.18 1.14 -5.30
C LEU A 69 -9.10 2.06 -4.47
N MET A 70 -8.53 2.78 -3.51
CA MET A 70 -9.27 3.74 -2.69
C MET A 70 -9.88 4.88 -3.54
N ILE A 71 -9.13 5.45 -4.49
CA ILE A 71 -9.64 6.51 -5.39
C ILE A 71 -10.78 6.00 -6.28
N ILE A 72 -10.69 4.79 -6.81
CA ILE A 72 -11.75 4.20 -7.64
C ILE A 72 -13.01 3.97 -6.80
N LEU A 73 -12.89 3.32 -5.65
CA LEU A 73 -14.03 3.04 -4.78
C LEU A 73 -14.69 4.33 -4.29
N THR A 74 -13.90 5.33 -3.87
CA THR A 74 -14.42 6.58 -3.29
C THR A 74 -14.97 7.54 -4.33
N ARG A 75 -14.23 7.82 -5.41
CA ARG A 75 -14.58 8.85 -6.40
C ARG A 75 -15.36 8.30 -7.60
N ALA A 76 -14.93 7.17 -8.18
CA ALA A 76 -15.58 6.65 -9.38
C ALA A 76 -16.95 6.04 -9.05
N LEU A 77 -16.97 5.18 -8.02
CA LEU A 77 -18.17 4.40 -7.67
C LEU A 77 -19.04 5.08 -6.62
N ASN A 78 -18.52 6.08 -5.90
CA ASN A 78 -19.13 6.68 -4.71
C ASN A 78 -19.39 5.64 -3.59
N TRP A 79 -18.55 4.62 -3.51
CA TRP A 79 -18.59 3.52 -2.54
C TRP A 79 -17.65 3.79 -1.36
N TYR A 80 -17.65 5.02 -0.84
CA TYR A 80 -16.73 5.47 0.20
C TYR A 80 -16.78 4.63 1.48
N ARG A 81 -17.97 4.18 1.91
CA ARG A 81 -18.11 3.33 3.11
C ARG A 81 -17.53 1.93 2.87
N ILE A 82 -17.73 1.37 1.67
CA ILE A 82 -17.12 0.10 1.27
C ILE A 82 -15.59 0.25 1.22
N ALA A 83 -15.07 1.37 0.71
CA ALA A 83 -13.63 1.63 0.69
C ALA A 83 -13.02 1.58 2.10
N ILE A 84 -13.66 2.21 3.09
CA ILE A 84 -13.22 2.13 4.50
C ILE A 84 -13.32 0.69 5.04
N ILE A 85 -14.40 -0.04 4.73
CA ILE A 85 -14.56 -1.44 5.15
C ILE A 85 -13.47 -2.32 4.55
N VAL A 86 -13.15 -2.17 3.27
CA VAL A 86 -12.08 -2.93 2.59
C VAL A 86 -10.74 -2.64 3.27
N LEU A 87 -10.42 -1.37 3.52
CA LEU A 87 -9.18 -1.01 4.20
C LEU A 87 -9.12 -1.60 5.63
N ALA A 88 -10.22 -1.53 6.39
CA ALA A 88 -10.32 -2.15 7.71
C ALA A 88 -10.15 -3.69 7.64
N ALA A 89 -10.76 -4.34 6.66
CA ALA A 89 -10.67 -5.78 6.46
C ALA A 89 -9.24 -6.22 6.10
N LEU A 90 -8.53 -5.46 5.28
CA LEU A 90 -7.14 -5.74 4.95
C LEU A 90 -6.22 -5.60 6.17
N LEU A 91 -6.43 -4.56 7.01
CA LEU A 91 -5.72 -4.41 8.28
C LEU A 91 -6.02 -5.57 9.23
N ALA A 92 -7.29 -5.99 9.31
CA ALA A 92 -7.71 -7.13 10.13
C ALA A 92 -7.07 -8.44 9.66
N MET A 93 -7.10 -8.70 8.35
CA MET A 93 -6.48 -9.87 7.73
C MET A 93 -4.96 -9.90 7.99
N SER A 94 -4.32 -8.73 7.97
CA SER A 94 -2.88 -8.62 8.22
C SER A 94 -2.45 -9.07 9.62
N GLN A 95 -3.39 -9.19 10.57
CA GLN A 95 -3.12 -9.74 11.90
C GLN A 95 -2.61 -11.18 11.86
N ILE A 96 -2.96 -11.95 10.83
CA ILE A 96 -2.54 -13.35 10.69
C ILE A 96 -1.01 -13.46 10.63
N TRP A 97 -0.33 -12.44 10.11
CA TRP A 97 1.13 -12.40 9.96
C TRP A 97 1.82 -11.45 10.93
N ALA A 98 1.08 -10.76 11.81
CA ALA A 98 1.66 -9.72 12.67
C ALA A 98 2.59 -10.34 13.74
N ALA A 99 3.89 -10.08 13.60
CA ALA A 99 4.92 -10.77 14.39
C ALA A 99 5.07 -10.24 15.82
N ASP A 100 4.97 -8.91 16.00
CA ASP A 100 5.22 -8.25 17.28
C ASP A 100 4.01 -7.48 17.83
N SER A 101 4.03 -7.18 19.12
CA SER A 101 2.92 -6.53 19.82
C SER A 101 2.61 -5.11 19.32
N PHE A 102 3.61 -4.35 18.85
CA PHE A 102 3.38 -3.02 18.31
C PHE A 102 2.66 -3.11 16.95
N THR A 103 3.09 -4.02 16.07
CA THR A 103 2.39 -4.28 14.80
C THR A 103 0.96 -4.75 15.05
N GLN A 104 0.77 -5.73 15.93
CA GLN A 104 -0.56 -6.25 16.30
C GLN A 104 -1.47 -5.14 16.82
N LEU A 105 -1.00 -4.34 17.79
CA LEU A 105 -1.77 -3.24 18.38
C LEU A 105 -2.12 -2.17 17.36
N THR A 106 -1.17 -1.80 16.48
CA THR A 106 -1.40 -0.74 15.49
C THR A 106 -2.37 -1.19 14.41
N LEU A 107 -2.23 -2.42 13.89
CA LEU A 107 -3.19 -3.01 12.96
C LEU A 107 -4.58 -3.18 13.59
N ALA A 108 -4.66 -3.59 14.87
CA ALA A 108 -5.93 -3.82 15.56
C ALA A 108 -6.64 -2.49 15.85
N SER A 109 -5.91 -1.49 16.34
CA SER A 109 -6.45 -0.15 16.56
C SER A 109 -6.88 0.51 15.25
N GLY A 110 -6.11 0.38 14.17
CA GLY A 110 -6.49 0.83 12.84
C GLY A 110 -7.76 0.16 12.32
N THR A 111 -7.86 -1.16 12.47
CA THR A 111 -9.06 -1.94 12.13
C THR A 111 -10.28 -1.46 12.91
N LEU A 112 -10.17 -1.33 14.23
CA LEU A 112 -11.26 -0.87 15.09
C LEU A 112 -11.66 0.58 14.76
N ALA A 113 -10.70 1.47 14.57
CA ALA A 113 -10.97 2.87 14.24
C ALA A 113 -11.72 2.99 12.91
N LEU A 114 -11.23 2.34 11.85
CA LEU A 114 -11.89 2.36 10.55
C LEU A 114 -13.23 1.63 10.56
N GLY A 115 -13.35 0.53 11.30
CA GLY A 115 -14.62 -0.18 11.51
C GLY A 115 -15.66 0.69 12.20
N LEU A 116 -15.27 1.45 13.24
CA LEU A 116 -16.14 2.40 13.93
C LEU A 116 -16.54 3.55 13.00
N VAL A 117 -15.63 4.06 12.17
CA VAL A 117 -15.96 5.04 11.13
C VAL A 117 -16.99 4.47 10.16
N ALA A 118 -16.74 3.27 9.64
CA ALA A 118 -17.65 2.59 8.71
C ALA A 118 -18.98 2.16 9.32
N TRP A 119 -19.12 2.13 10.65
CA TRP A 119 -20.36 1.76 11.32
C TRP A 119 -21.15 2.98 11.80
N LYS A 120 -20.53 3.86 12.58
CA LYS A 120 -21.24 4.89 13.37
C LYS A 120 -21.20 6.30 12.79
N VAL A 121 -20.27 6.60 11.88
CA VAL A 121 -20.09 7.98 11.39
C VAL A 121 -21.10 8.29 10.27
N PRO A 122 -21.66 9.52 10.20
CA PRO A 122 -22.57 9.91 9.13
C PRO A 122 -21.94 9.84 7.74
N ASN A 123 -22.74 9.53 6.72
CA ASN A 123 -22.30 9.30 5.35
C ASN A 123 -21.41 10.41 4.77
N GLN A 124 -21.78 11.69 4.97
CA GLN A 124 -21.00 12.81 4.48
C GLN A 124 -19.59 12.86 5.09
N ALA A 125 -19.46 12.55 6.38
CA ALA A 125 -18.18 12.53 7.06
C ALA A 125 -17.33 11.32 6.63
N VAL A 126 -17.93 10.13 6.45
CA VAL A 126 -17.21 8.97 5.90
C VAL A 126 -16.69 9.25 4.49
N LEU A 127 -17.48 9.95 3.66
CA LEU A 127 -17.04 10.39 2.33
C LEU A 127 -15.78 11.24 2.41
N TYR A 128 -15.76 12.27 3.26
CA TYR A 128 -14.57 13.12 3.41
C TYR A 128 -13.37 12.36 3.95
N ILE A 129 -13.55 11.54 4.98
CA ILE A 129 -12.48 10.72 5.57
C ILE A 129 -11.89 9.79 4.51
N ALA A 130 -12.73 9.09 3.74
CA ALA A 130 -12.27 8.16 2.72
C ALA A 130 -11.49 8.87 1.59
N HIS A 131 -11.93 10.06 1.17
CA HIS A 131 -11.19 10.87 0.20
C HIS A 131 -9.83 11.34 0.75
N ILE A 132 -9.77 11.79 2.01
CA ILE A 132 -8.52 12.19 2.66
C ILE A 132 -7.53 11.02 2.71
N ILE A 133 -7.99 9.83 3.08
CA ILE A 133 -7.17 8.62 3.12
C ILE A 133 -6.69 8.26 1.71
N ALA A 134 -7.60 8.26 0.71
CA ALA A 134 -7.27 7.91 -0.67
C ALA A 134 -6.20 8.85 -1.25
N ILE A 135 -6.41 10.17 -1.12
CA ILE A 135 -5.44 11.18 -1.57
C ILE A 135 -4.13 11.07 -0.78
N GLY A 136 -4.21 10.89 0.54
CA GLY A 136 -3.04 10.73 1.39
C GLY A 136 -2.16 9.54 0.97
N LEU A 137 -2.76 8.38 0.68
CA LEU A 137 -2.04 7.20 0.20
C LEU A 137 -1.38 7.45 -1.16
N CYS A 138 -2.10 8.05 -2.11
CA CYS A 138 -1.54 8.39 -3.42
C CYS A 138 -0.35 9.36 -3.29
N LEU A 139 -0.48 10.40 -2.48
CA LEU A 139 0.59 11.38 -2.25
C LEU A 139 1.78 10.74 -1.53
N ASN A 140 1.54 9.91 -0.52
CA ASN A 140 2.61 9.26 0.22
C ASN A 140 3.40 8.29 -0.67
N ALA A 141 2.70 7.53 -1.53
CA ALA A 141 3.32 6.67 -2.53
C ALA A 141 4.28 7.45 -3.44
N LEU A 142 3.88 8.65 -3.90
CA LEU A 142 4.75 9.52 -4.71
C LEU A 142 5.95 10.07 -3.93
N THR A 143 5.76 10.48 -2.68
CA THR A 143 6.85 11.05 -1.87
C THR A 143 7.86 9.98 -1.40
N GLY A 144 7.49 8.71 -1.43
CA GLY A 144 8.34 7.58 -1.04
C GLY A 144 9.37 7.16 -2.08
N PHE A 145 9.32 7.70 -3.31
CA PHE A 145 10.17 7.25 -4.42
C PHE A 145 11.67 7.41 -4.18
N GLY A 146 12.11 8.31 -3.29
CA GLY A 146 13.51 8.40 -2.92
C GLY A 146 14.08 7.05 -2.44
N TYR A 147 13.27 6.23 -1.75
CA TYR A 147 13.64 4.90 -1.30
C TYR A 147 13.94 3.93 -2.46
N PHE A 148 13.25 4.06 -3.59
CA PHE A 148 13.41 3.13 -4.72
C PHE A 148 14.82 3.17 -5.33
N PHE A 149 15.56 4.26 -5.11
CA PHE A 149 16.93 4.47 -5.62
C PHE A 149 18.01 4.18 -4.58
N ILE A 150 17.65 3.74 -3.38
CA ILE A 150 18.60 3.35 -2.35
C ILE A 150 18.99 1.89 -2.59
N GLY A 151 20.29 1.54 -2.53
CA GLY A 151 20.76 0.16 -2.72
C GLY A 151 20.85 -0.68 -1.43
N ASN A 152 21.01 -0.03 -0.28
CA ASN A 152 20.95 -0.67 1.04
C ASN A 152 20.18 0.26 1.98
N ALA A 153 19.21 -0.27 2.71
CA ALA A 153 18.35 0.48 3.60
C ALA A 153 18.57 0.04 5.06
N GLU A 154 18.57 1.00 5.97
CA GLU A 154 18.60 0.72 7.40
C GLU A 154 17.16 0.48 7.88
N VAL A 155 16.91 -0.69 8.46
CA VAL A 155 15.62 -1.05 9.05
C VAL A 155 15.86 -1.43 10.51
N ALA A 156 15.24 -0.68 11.42
CA ALA A 156 15.42 -0.84 12.87
C ALA A 156 16.88 -0.94 13.34
N GLY A 157 17.79 -0.14 12.75
CA GLY A 157 19.21 -0.11 13.13
C GLY A 157 20.09 -1.15 12.44
N SER A 158 19.53 -2.00 11.57
CA SER A 158 20.27 -3.03 10.82
C SER A 158 20.27 -2.72 9.33
N LEU A 159 21.41 -2.94 8.67
CA LEU A 159 21.55 -2.68 7.24
C LEU A 159 21.02 -3.88 6.43
N TYR A 160 19.99 -3.63 5.63
CA TYR A 160 19.42 -4.59 4.69
C TYR A 160 19.70 -4.19 3.25
N ARG A 161 19.80 -5.18 2.37
CA ARG A 161 19.76 -4.94 0.93
C ARG A 161 18.38 -4.40 0.57
N SER A 162 18.30 -3.26 -0.12
CA SER A 162 17.01 -2.69 -0.50
C SER A 162 16.33 -3.51 -1.59
N ASP A 163 15.04 -3.27 -1.80
CA ASP A 163 14.25 -3.92 -2.85
C ASP A 163 14.84 -3.78 -4.26
N SER A 164 15.22 -2.56 -4.65
CA SER A 164 15.84 -2.31 -5.95
C SER A 164 17.27 -2.87 -6.03
N GLY A 165 17.97 -2.95 -4.90
CA GLY A 165 19.24 -3.65 -4.78
C GLY A 165 19.08 -5.15 -5.00
N VAL A 166 18.07 -5.78 -4.40
CA VAL A 166 17.80 -7.20 -4.60
C VAL A 166 17.35 -7.49 -6.04
N LEU A 167 16.53 -6.64 -6.65
CA LEU A 167 16.20 -6.78 -8.09
C LEU A 167 17.43 -6.69 -8.98
N SER A 168 18.36 -5.78 -8.66
CA SER A 168 19.65 -5.67 -9.34
C SER A 168 20.48 -6.94 -9.20
N ASP A 169 20.47 -7.56 -8.02
CA ASP A 169 21.21 -8.80 -7.76
C ASP A 169 20.60 -10.02 -8.49
N ILE A 170 19.27 -10.05 -8.67
CA ILE A 170 18.54 -11.16 -9.31
C ILE A 170 18.54 -11.03 -10.84
N ILE A 171 18.12 -9.87 -11.36
CA ILE A 171 17.86 -9.66 -12.79
C ILE A 171 19.10 -9.07 -13.48
N GLY A 172 20.00 -8.43 -12.73
CA GLY A 172 21.13 -7.68 -13.26
C GLY A 172 20.79 -6.21 -13.55
N GLY A 173 21.79 -5.47 -14.05
CA GLY A 173 21.68 -4.01 -14.24
C GLY A 173 21.75 -3.24 -12.90
N PRO A 174 21.88 -1.90 -12.93
CA PRO A 174 22.06 -1.12 -11.72
C PRO A 174 20.73 -0.90 -10.97
N HIS A 175 20.76 -0.94 -9.63
CA HIS A 175 19.57 -0.72 -8.78
C HIS A 175 18.76 0.54 -9.10
N TRP A 176 19.41 1.66 -9.46
CA TRP A 176 18.72 2.90 -9.82
C TRP A 176 17.84 2.77 -11.07
N PHE A 177 18.18 1.86 -12.00
CA PHE A 177 17.37 1.60 -13.18
C PHE A 177 16.04 0.94 -12.78
N TRP A 178 16.11 -0.08 -11.93
CA TRP A 178 14.91 -0.75 -11.38
C TRP A 178 14.08 0.22 -10.54
N GLY A 179 14.72 1.02 -9.70
CA GLY A 179 14.04 2.07 -8.94
C GLY A 179 13.28 3.05 -9.82
N GLY A 180 13.91 3.52 -10.91
CA GLY A 180 13.29 4.41 -11.90
C GLY A 180 12.13 3.76 -12.64
N LEU A 181 12.27 2.50 -13.05
CA LEU A 181 11.22 1.75 -13.74
C LEU A 181 9.97 1.59 -12.85
N ILE A 182 10.16 1.22 -11.59
CA ILE A 182 9.05 1.01 -10.65
C ILE A 182 8.42 2.35 -10.22
N ALA A 183 9.21 3.42 -10.10
CA ALA A 183 8.68 4.77 -9.89
C ALA A 183 7.81 5.21 -11.08
N ALA A 184 8.28 5.02 -12.32
CA ALA A 184 7.51 5.35 -13.52
C ALA A 184 6.21 4.54 -13.60
N LEU A 185 6.26 3.25 -13.30
CA LEU A 185 5.09 2.39 -13.26
C LEU A 185 4.10 2.82 -12.15
N SER A 186 4.59 3.18 -10.97
CA SER A 186 3.78 3.72 -9.88
C SER A 186 3.06 5.01 -10.29
N ILE A 187 3.76 5.93 -10.93
CA ILE A 187 3.16 7.17 -11.47
C ILE A 187 2.09 6.85 -12.50
N LEU A 188 2.37 5.93 -13.43
CA LEU A 188 1.42 5.53 -14.47
C LEU A 188 0.15 4.94 -13.86
N ILE A 189 0.28 4.05 -12.87
CA ILE A 189 -0.84 3.44 -12.15
C ILE A 189 -1.68 4.53 -11.46
N LEU A 190 -1.03 5.41 -10.69
CA LEU A 190 -1.69 6.51 -9.99
C LEU A 190 -2.42 7.45 -10.96
N PHE A 191 -1.74 7.87 -12.02
CA PHE A 191 -2.29 8.77 -13.03
C PHE A 191 -3.48 8.13 -13.77
N ALA A 192 -3.33 6.89 -14.24
CA ALA A 192 -4.40 6.16 -14.88
C ALA A 192 -5.60 5.98 -13.94
N GLY A 193 -5.37 5.63 -12.68
CA GLY A 193 -6.41 5.47 -11.67
C GLY A 193 -7.21 6.76 -11.44
N VAL A 194 -6.53 7.90 -11.31
CA VAL A 194 -7.18 9.21 -11.16
C VAL A 194 -7.97 9.58 -12.42
N VAL A 195 -7.37 9.47 -13.61
CA VAL A 195 -8.02 9.83 -14.88
C VAL A 195 -9.24 8.95 -15.17
N LEU A 196 -9.13 7.64 -14.93
CA LEU A 196 -10.24 6.71 -15.12
C LEU A 196 -11.37 7.00 -14.12
N SER A 197 -11.03 7.20 -12.86
CA SER A 197 -12.00 7.52 -11.80
C SER A 197 -12.75 8.82 -12.10
N ASP A 198 -12.03 9.84 -12.56
CA ASP A 198 -12.57 11.14 -12.92
C ASP A 198 -13.46 11.10 -14.19
N LYS A 199 -13.05 10.37 -15.23
CA LYS A 199 -13.88 10.14 -16.42
C LYS A 199 -15.17 9.39 -16.07
N TRP A 200 -15.10 8.40 -15.20
CA TRP A 200 -16.26 7.62 -14.78
C TRP A 200 -17.25 8.45 -13.97
N ALA A 201 -16.76 9.20 -12.98
CA ALA A 201 -17.59 10.07 -12.15
C ALA A 201 -18.39 11.07 -13.01
N ARG A 202 -17.72 11.79 -13.94
CA ARG A 202 -18.41 12.72 -14.85
C ARG A 202 -19.47 12.05 -15.73
N ARG A 203 -19.21 10.84 -16.23
CA ARG A 203 -20.21 10.12 -17.03
C ARG A 203 -21.45 9.78 -16.21
N LYS A 204 -21.27 9.39 -14.95
CA LYS A 204 -22.37 9.10 -14.04
C LYS A 204 -23.23 10.33 -13.78
N ASP A 205 -22.61 11.50 -13.56
CA ASP A 205 -23.34 12.76 -13.33
C ASP A 205 -24.15 13.21 -14.55
N ILE A 206 -23.69 12.90 -15.77
CA ILE A 206 -24.42 13.17 -17.02
C ILE A 206 -25.65 12.26 -17.16
N ILE A 207 -25.52 10.98 -16.80
CA ILE A 207 -26.59 9.98 -16.96
C ILE A 207 -27.63 10.07 -15.83
N HIS A 208 -27.19 10.41 -14.62
CA HIS A 208 -28.01 10.50 -13.41
C HIS A 208 -27.70 11.82 -12.67
N PRO A 209 -28.31 12.94 -13.11
CA PRO A 209 -28.14 14.22 -12.43
C PRO A 209 -28.70 14.17 -11.00
N PRO A 210 -28.15 14.97 -10.06
CA PRO A 210 -28.52 14.96 -8.64
C PRO A 210 -29.95 15.41 -8.36
#